data_AF-A0A2U2YZH4-F1
#
_entry.id   AF-A0A2U2YZH4-F1
#
_cell.length_a   1.000
_cell.length_b   1.000
_cell.length_c   1.000
_cell.angle_alpha   90.00
_cell.angle_beta   90.00
_cell.angle_gamma   90.00
#
_symmetry.space_group_name_H-M   'P 1'
#
loop_
_entity.id
_entity.type
_entity.pdbx_description
1 polymer ?
#
loop_
_entity_poly.entity_id
_entity_poly.type
_entity_poly.pdbx_seq_one_letter_code
_entity_poly.pdbx_strand_id
1 'polypeptide(L)'
;MTVSRVFTVAAGQFAPGHLGELTRVVPFELVDAILEETRTVQRRLRDLPSRVGVYFLLAMCLFPEIGYRLVWQKLTAGLVGVPVAEPTAKALRDLRRRVGSAPMRGLCEVLLGPLAQPGTPGVRFGGYRTVSFDGCSSIRVPDTDRNRAWLGSPGHGGYPLVELMTLVETGTRALIGAVFGPTSEGETGYARRLLHLLTSDMLVLWDKGFDGNDFLAQVTATGAQALGRLRSNRRTPVLVRLTDGSYLSMIGTSPVRIIDAQITVTCADGTVFTGAYRLATTLSDARRYPAAALVSLYHQRWEHESTYYALRHTIMDGRVLRSGDPVGVEQEMWSLLALYQLLRTAMVDAAESRPGTDPDRCGFTIALQTARDQVIQAAGVIVDATDPVGTIGRRVLAALLPSRRPRVSTRKVKSPISRYNERHNDGRPDHSRTVTSLDVSVLEPSEPRPALPTASRDDRHAAPAERRRHRILALLEEDPTRLWRPRDIAAHFGDVTLDTMYRQLSRWAESGLIHKIGPGLYTATPWSPTPLQ
;
A
#
# COMPACT_ATOMS: atom_id res chain seq x y z
N MET A 1 45.94 11.03 23.99
CA MET A 1 45.79 10.04 22.90
C MET A 1 44.97 10.71 21.80
N THR A 2 45.63 11.17 20.73
CA THR A 2 44.96 11.85 19.61
C THR A 2 44.48 10.79 18.64
N VAL A 3 43.17 10.58 18.54
CA VAL A 3 42.60 9.67 17.54
C VAL A 3 42.47 10.45 16.23
N SER A 4 43.43 10.27 15.32
CA SER A 4 43.35 10.81 13.96
C SER A 4 42.44 9.93 13.10
N ARG A 5 41.39 10.50 12.52
CA ARG A 5 40.48 9.80 11.60
C ARG A 5 40.82 10.19 10.16
N VAL A 6 41.00 9.20 9.30
CA VAL A 6 41.24 9.38 7.86
C VAL A 6 39.93 9.22 7.10
N PHE A 7 39.67 10.10 6.13
CA PHE A 7 38.51 10.05 5.23
C PHE A 7 38.95 10.43 3.81
N THR A 8 38.19 9.99 2.81
CA THR A 8 38.45 10.25 1.39
C THR A 8 37.17 10.72 0.73
N VAL A 9 37.20 11.91 0.14
CA VAL A 9 36.03 12.61 -0.44
C VAL A 9 36.41 13.27 -1.77
N ALA A 10 35.41 13.74 -2.52
CA ALA A 10 35.64 14.53 -3.72
C ALA A 10 36.43 15.82 -3.40
N ALA A 11 37.27 16.26 -4.34
CA ALA A 11 38.15 17.41 -4.11
C ALA A 11 37.41 18.77 -4.10
N GLY A 12 37.92 19.70 -3.30
CA GLY A 12 37.51 21.11 -3.31
C GLY A 12 36.02 21.34 -3.07
N GLN A 13 35.38 22.14 -3.94
CA GLN A 13 33.97 22.54 -3.81
C GLN A 13 32.98 21.37 -3.91
N PHE A 14 33.42 20.20 -4.35
CA PHE A 14 32.59 18.99 -4.41
C PHE A 14 32.61 18.17 -3.12
N ALA A 15 33.54 18.43 -2.19
CA ALA A 15 33.69 17.66 -0.96
C ALA A 15 32.40 17.49 -0.14
N PRO A 16 31.52 18.51 0.01
CA PRO A 16 30.24 18.35 0.73
C PRO A 16 29.22 17.43 0.05
N GLY A 17 29.43 17.06 -1.22
CA GLY A 17 28.48 16.26 -1.99
C GLY A 17 28.67 14.77 -1.75
N HIS A 18 28.20 14.27 -0.61
CA HIS A 18 28.25 12.84 -0.28
C HIS A 18 27.06 12.38 0.58
N LEU A 19 26.88 11.07 0.71
CA LEU A 19 25.95 10.43 1.66
C LEU A 19 26.65 9.45 2.62
N GLY A 20 27.93 9.71 2.94
CA GLY A 20 28.75 8.74 3.63
C GLY A 20 28.86 7.46 2.79
N GLU A 21 28.70 6.31 3.44
CA GLU A 21 28.72 4.99 2.80
C GLU A 21 27.72 4.85 1.63
N LEU A 22 26.55 5.49 1.69
CA LEU A 22 25.55 5.40 0.62
C LEU A 22 25.99 6.08 -0.69
N THR A 23 27.07 6.87 -0.67
CA THR A 23 27.68 7.43 -1.90
C THR A 23 28.12 6.34 -2.86
N ARG A 24 28.42 5.13 -2.39
CA ARG A 24 28.76 4.00 -3.29
C ARG A 24 27.58 3.56 -4.16
N VAL A 25 26.34 3.75 -3.69
CA VAL A 25 25.11 3.37 -4.41
C VAL A 25 24.67 4.49 -5.35
N VAL A 26 24.98 5.74 -4.99
CA VAL A 26 24.82 6.92 -5.85
C VAL A 26 26.21 7.50 -6.11
N PRO A 27 27.02 6.88 -6.99
CA PRO A 27 28.37 7.35 -7.26
C PRO A 27 28.35 8.71 -7.96
N PHE A 28 29.46 9.45 -7.91
CA PHE A 28 29.54 10.80 -8.46
C PHE A 28 29.25 10.84 -9.95
N GLU A 29 29.74 9.85 -10.69
CA GLU A 29 29.62 9.71 -12.13
C GLU A 29 28.16 9.51 -12.54
N LEU A 30 27.38 8.77 -11.74
CA LEU A 30 25.94 8.63 -11.96
C LEU A 30 25.23 9.98 -11.81
N VAL A 31 25.55 10.72 -10.75
CA VAL A 31 24.96 12.04 -10.52
C VAL A 31 25.32 13.01 -11.64
N ASP A 32 26.57 12.99 -12.10
CA ASP A 32 27.02 13.84 -13.22
C ASP A 32 26.30 13.53 -14.51
N ALA A 33 26.22 12.24 -14.88
CA ALA A 33 25.51 11.81 -16.09
C ALA A 33 24.05 12.28 -16.09
N ILE A 34 23.36 12.16 -14.94
CA ILE A 34 21.98 12.64 -14.78
C ILE A 34 21.90 14.17 -14.90
N LEU A 35 22.83 14.89 -14.29
CA LEU A 35 22.86 16.36 -14.38
C LEU A 35 23.12 16.84 -15.82
N GLU A 36 23.96 16.13 -16.56
CA GLU A 36 24.23 16.38 -17.98
C GLU A 36 23.00 16.13 -18.84
N GLU A 37 22.37 14.95 -18.70
CA GLU A 37 21.15 14.58 -19.43
C GLU A 37 20.01 15.57 -19.20
N THR A 38 19.82 15.98 -17.94
CA THR A 38 18.80 16.96 -17.56
C THR A 38 19.21 18.40 -17.82
N ARG A 39 20.44 18.65 -18.28
CA ARG A 39 21.02 19.98 -18.55
C ARG A 39 21.00 20.92 -17.34
N THR A 40 21.25 20.37 -16.15
CA THR A 40 21.24 21.09 -14.87
C THR A 40 22.63 21.29 -14.27
N VAL A 41 23.69 20.93 -15.02
CA VAL A 41 25.08 21.29 -14.71
C VAL A 41 25.23 22.82 -14.67
N GLN A 42 25.93 23.32 -13.64
CA GLN A 42 26.23 24.75 -13.53
C GLN A 42 27.10 25.24 -14.70
N ARG A 43 26.81 26.44 -15.22
CA ARG A 43 27.64 27.08 -16.26
C ARG A 43 29.02 27.52 -15.77
N ARG A 44 29.14 27.84 -14.48
CA ARG A 44 30.39 28.23 -13.82
C ARG A 44 30.49 27.50 -12.49
N LEU A 45 31.64 26.90 -12.22
CA LEU A 45 31.92 26.26 -10.95
C LEU A 45 32.12 27.34 -9.87
N ARG A 46 31.28 27.28 -8.83
CA ARG A 46 31.27 28.16 -7.65
C ARG A 46 30.96 27.27 -6.44
N ASP A 47 31.00 27.84 -5.24
CA ASP A 47 30.84 27.21 -3.91
C ASP A 47 29.72 26.16 -3.75
N LEU A 48 28.68 26.21 -4.58
CA LEU A 48 27.59 25.25 -4.58
C LEU A 48 27.43 24.63 -5.97
N PRO A 49 28.16 23.56 -6.32
CA PRO A 49 27.96 22.80 -7.55
C PRO A 49 26.60 22.08 -7.57
N SER A 50 26.03 21.82 -8.75
CA SER A 50 24.76 21.10 -8.88
C SER A 50 24.85 19.66 -8.36
N ARG A 51 26.01 18.98 -8.52
CA ARG A 51 26.28 17.66 -7.91
C ARG A 51 26.08 17.67 -6.41
N VAL A 52 26.67 18.65 -5.72
CA VAL A 52 26.48 18.84 -4.27
C VAL A 52 25.01 19.13 -3.94
N GLY A 53 24.29 19.83 -4.82
CA GLY A 53 22.86 20.05 -4.70
C GLY A 53 22.03 18.76 -4.66
N VAL A 54 22.36 17.76 -5.48
CA VAL A 54 21.69 16.44 -5.46
C VAL A 54 21.88 15.74 -4.12
N TYR A 55 23.12 15.64 -3.63
CA TYR A 55 23.40 15.05 -2.31
C TYR A 55 22.77 15.85 -1.17
N PHE A 56 22.76 17.18 -1.28
CA PHE A 56 22.06 18.04 -0.32
C PHE A 56 20.56 17.75 -0.26
N LEU A 57 19.91 17.53 -1.40
CA LEU A 57 18.49 17.16 -1.44
C LEU A 57 18.21 15.83 -0.76
N LEU A 58 19.05 14.82 -0.97
CA LEU A 58 18.95 13.52 -0.28
C LEU A 58 19.23 13.65 1.21
N ALA A 59 20.21 14.46 1.62
CA ALA A 59 20.49 14.74 3.02
C ALA A 59 19.35 15.48 3.71
N MET A 60 18.63 16.37 3.02
CA MET A 60 17.42 16.99 3.59
C MET A 60 16.36 15.96 3.97
N CYS A 61 16.27 14.84 3.25
CA CYS A 61 15.35 13.74 3.57
C CYS A 61 15.88 12.88 4.73
N LEU A 62 17.20 12.79 4.95
CA LEU A 62 17.78 12.14 6.14
C LEU A 62 17.56 12.96 7.43
N PHE A 63 17.47 14.27 7.30
CA PHE A 63 17.30 15.22 8.40
C PHE A 63 16.04 16.10 8.20
N PRO A 64 14.84 15.50 8.11
CA PRO A 64 13.60 16.22 7.78
C PRO A 64 13.19 17.23 8.86
N GLU A 65 13.70 17.08 10.08
CA GLU A 65 13.37 17.92 11.23
C GLU A 65 14.15 19.25 11.34
N ILE A 66 15.23 19.43 10.57
CA ILE A 66 16.10 20.63 10.67
C ILE A 66 16.14 21.45 9.37
N GLY A 67 16.41 22.76 9.52
CA GLY A 67 16.50 23.70 8.38
C GLY A 67 17.77 23.53 7.52
N TYR A 68 17.78 24.15 6.33
CA TYR A 68 18.82 23.98 5.31
C TYR A 68 20.26 24.19 5.81
N ARG A 69 20.50 25.21 6.64
CA ARG A 69 21.85 25.49 7.17
C ARG A 69 22.33 24.38 8.10
N LEU A 70 21.45 23.84 8.93
CA LEU A 70 21.80 22.72 9.81
C LEU A 70 22.01 21.44 9.00
N VAL A 71 21.22 21.17 7.94
CA VAL A 71 21.49 20.05 7.02
C VAL A 71 22.88 20.20 6.38
N TRP A 72 23.23 21.40 5.92
CA TRP A 72 24.57 21.66 5.37
C TRP A 72 25.67 21.41 6.39
N GLN A 73 25.50 21.89 7.62
CA GLN A 73 26.44 21.62 8.71
C GLN A 73 26.57 20.12 9.01
N LYS A 74 25.48 19.34 8.91
CA LYS A 74 25.54 17.88 9.04
C LYS A 74 26.33 17.24 7.91
N LEU A 75 26.21 17.71 6.68
CA LEU A 75 27.00 17.22 5.55
C LEU A 75 28.49 17.54 5.69
N THR A 76 28.86 18.70 6.25
CA THR A 76 30.26 19.14 6.31
C THR A 76 30.96 18.87 7.64
N ALA A 77 30.25 18.42 8.67
CA ALA A 77 30.80 18.24 10.02
C ALA A 77 32.04 17.33 10.07
N GLY A 78 32.07 16.28 9.25
CA GLY A 78 33.19 15.33 9.18
C GLY A 78 34.37 15.80 8.34
N LEU A 79 34.24 16.88 7.56
CA LEU A 79 35.22 17.35 6.58
C LEU A 79 36.31 18.25 7.22
N VAL A 80 36.80 17.85 8.39
CA VAL A 80 37.79 18.63 9.15
C VAL A 80 39.07 18.81 8.32
N GLY A 81 39.55 20.05 8.19
CA GLY A 81 40.74 20.38 7.41
C GLY A 81 40.49 20.55 5.89
N VAL A 82 39.27 20.32 5.41
CA VAL A 82 38.87 20.63 4.04
C VAL A 82 38.16 21.99 4.03
N PRO A 83 38.62 22.97 3.23
CA PRO A 83 37.89 24.22 3.07
C PRO A 83 36.50 23.97 2.47
N VAL A 84 35.46 24.24 3.25
CA VAL A 84 34.04 24.10 2.85
C VAL A 84 33.34 25.45 2.85
N ALA A 85 32.41 25.64 1.93
CA ALA A 85 31.62 26.86 1.88
C ALA A 85 30.67 26.99 3.07
N GLU A 86 30.35 28.23 3.45
CA GLU A 86 29.33 28.57 4.47
C GLU A 86 28.10 29.24 3.81
N PRO A 87 27.27 28.49 3.08
CA PRO A 87 26.17 29.05 2.34
C PRO A 87 25.07 29.58 3.26
N THR A 88 24.45 30.68 2.84
CA THR A 88 23.23 31.18 3.46
C THR A 88 22.04 30.27 3.14
N ALA A 89 20.97 30.35 3.94
CA ALA A 89 19.73 29.63 3.64
C ALA A 89 19.14 30.02 2.26
N LYS A 90 19.33 31.28 1.84
CA LYS A 90 18.97 31.76 0.50
C LYS A 90 19.79 31.04 -0.57
N ALA A 91 21.11 30.96 -0.43
CA ALA A 91 21.97 30.28 -1.40
C ALA A 91 21.59 28.80 -1.57
N LEU A 92 21.28 28.09 -0.48
CA LEU A 92 20.82 26.70 -0.53
C LEU A 92 19.45 26.56 -1.21
N ARG A 93 18.51 27.48 -0.95
CA ARG A 93 17.23 27.52 -1.66
C ARG A 93 17.42 27.78 -3.16
N ASP A 94 18.32 28.68 -3.52
CA ASP A 94 18.60 29.03 -4.91
C ASP A 94 19.33 27.87 -5.62
N LEU A 95 20.19 27.11 -4.92
CA LEU A 95 20.75 25.84 -5.38
C LEU A 95 19.65 24.82 -5.71
N ARG A 96 18.70 24.60 -4.79
CA ARG A 96 17.56 23.70 -5.02
C ARG A 96 16.75 24.08 -6.26
N ARG A 97 16.48 25.38 -6.44
CA ARG A 97 15.76 25.89 -7.62
C ARG A 97 16.53 25.67 -8.91
N ARG A 98 17.86 25.82 -8.88
CA ARG A 98 18.72 25.57 -10.05
C ARG A 98 18.76 24.09 -10.43
N VAL A 99 18.79 23.19 -9.46
CA VAL A 99 18.78 21.73 -9.71
C VAL A 99 17.41 21.28 -10.24
N GLY A 100 16.30 21.78 -9.67
CA GLY A 100 14.96 21.41 -10.10
C GLY A 100 14.58 19.95 -9.78
N SER A 101 13.41 19.49 -10.25
CA SER A 101 12.90 18.13 -9.96
C SER A 101 13.45 17.06 -10.91
N ALA A 102 13.79 17.42 -12.16
CA ALA A 102 14.20 16.45 -13.18
C ALA A 102 15.40 15.57 -12.78
N PRO A 103 16.50 16.10 -12.20
CA PRO A 103 17.62 15.25 -11.77
C PRO A 103 17.23 14.27 -10.67
N MET A 104 16.39 14.69 -9.72
CA MET A 104 15.95 13.80 -8.64
C MET A 104 15.03 12.71 -9.16
N ARG A 105 14.20 13.03 -10.16
CA ARG A 105 13.37 12.03 -10.86
C ARG A 105 14.24 11.01 -11.59
N GLY A 106 15.19 11.46 -12.42
CA GLY A 106 16.09 10.57 -13.15
C GLY A 106 16.92 9.68 -12.22
N LEU A 107 17.46 10.26 -11.13
CA LEU A 107 18.14 9.48 -10.10
C LEU A 107 17.23 8.45 -9.46
N CYS A 108 16.00 8.83 -9.09
CA CYS A 108 15.06 7.89 -8.53
C CYS A 108 14.77 6.76 -9.53
N GLU A 109 14.42 7.07 -10.77
CA GLU A 109 14.09 6.08 -11.82
C GLU A 109 15.25 5.09 -12.06
N VAL A 110 16.51 5.52 -11.99
CA VAL A 110 17.68 4.61 -12.07
C VAL A 110 17.76 3.65 -10.87
N LEU A 111 17.38 4.11 -9.68
CA LEU A 111 17.46 3.33 -8.43
C LEU A 111 16.27 2.39 -8.22
N LEU A 112 15.11 2.71 -8.78
CA LEU A 112 13.90 1.89 -8.64
C LEU A 112 14.06 0.56 -9.36
N GLY A 113 13.59 -0.51 -8.72
CA GLY A 113 13.64 -1.86 -9.26
C GLY A 113 13.68 -2.93 -8.16
N PRO A 114 13.55 -4.20 -8.55
CA PRO A 114 13.81 -5.32 -7.65
C PRO A 114 15.26 -5.29 -7.16
N LEU A 115 15.45 -5.46 -5.85
CA LEU A 115 16.80 -5.43 -5.25
C LEU A 115 17.37 -6.82 -5.01
N ALA A 116 16.52 -7.79 -4.66
CA ALA A 116 16.99 -9.10 -4.24
C ALA A 116 17.00 -10.15 -5.35
N GLN A 117 17.95 -11.06 -5.22
CA GLN A 117 18.07 -12.27 -6.01
C GLN A 117 16.85 -13.19 -5.81
N PRO A 118 16.50 -13.99 -6.83
CA PRO A 118 15.38 -14.93 -6.75
C PRO A 118 15.42 -15.93 -5.58
N GLY A 119 16.60 -16.22 -5.04
CA GLY A 119 16.81 -17.15 -3.93
C GLY A 119 16.68 -16.51 -2.53
N THR A 120 16.55 -15.18 -2.47
CA THR A 120 16.46 -14.46 -1.19
C THR A 120 15.11 -14.75 -0.52
N PRO A 121 15.08 -15.08 0.78
CA PRO A 121 13.84 -15.43 1.47
C PRO A 121 12.78 -14.33 1.34
N GLY A 122 11.52 -14.73 1.16
CA GLY A 122 10.38 -13.81 1.07
C GLY A 122 10.15 -13.15 -0.30
N VAL A 123 11.10 -13.26 -1.24
CA VAL A 123 11.02 -12.59 -2.56
C VAL A 123 10.10 -13.28 -3.55
N ARG A 124 9.99 -14.61 -3.49
CA ARG A 124 9.21 -15.42 -4.44
C ARG A 124 8.16 -16.28 -3.77
N PHE A 125 7.07 -16.46 -4.51
CA PHE A 125 6.11 -17.55 -4.31
C PHE A 125 6.19 -18.50 -5.50
N GLY A 126 6.80 -19.68 -5.26
CA GLY A 126 7.12 -20.62 -6.32
C GLY A 126 7.97 -19.95 -7.40
N GLY A 127 7.45 -19.90 -8.63
CA GLY A 127 8.12 -19.27 -9.77
C GLY A 127 7.93 -17.76 -9.89
N TYR A 128 7.22 -17.08 -8.97
CA TYR A 128 6.83 -15.69 -9.18
C TYR A 128 7.44 -14.75 -8.14
N ARG A 129 8.00 -13.61 -8.58
CA ARG A 129 8.40 -12.50 -7.71
C ARG A 129 7.13 -11.82 -7.19
N THR A 130 7.01 -11.68 -5.87
CA THR A 130 5.79 -11.14 -5.26
C THR A 130 5.87 -9.62 -5.16
N VAL A 131 4.90 -8.95 -5.79
CA VAL A 131 4.83 -7.50 -5.85
C VAL A 131 3.45 -7.02 -5.44
N SER A 132 3.30 -5.78 -5.03
CA SER A 132 1.99 -5.23 -4.64
C SER A 132 1.78 -3.80 -5.11
N PHE A 133 0.52 -3.50 -5.43
CA PHE A 133 0.03 -2.13 -5.57
C PHE A 133 -0.64 -1.68 -4.27
N ASP A 134 -0.31 -0.47 -3.85
CA ASP A 134 -0.99 0.21 -2.75
C ASP A 134 -0.80 1.72 -2.93
N GLY A 135 -1.74 2.49 -2.39
CA GLY A 135 -1.81 3.94 -2.49
C GLY A 135 -1.77 4.61 -1.12
N CYS A 136 -1.30 5.86 -1.10
CA CYS A 136 -1.31 6.67 0.11
C CYS A 136 -1.64 8.12 -0.22
N SER A 137 -2.82 8.58 0.21
CA SER A 137 -3.34 9.93 0.00
C SER A 137 -3.17 10.88 1.20
N SER A 138 -2.13 10.69 2.01
CA SER A 138 -1.95 11.44 3.26
C SER A 138 -0.63 12.21 3.38
N ILE A 139 0.13 12.37 2.29
CA ILE A 139 1.38 13.14 2.34
C ILE A 139 1.02 14.62 2.27
N ARG A 140 1.31 15.35 3.35
CA ARG A 140 0.94 16.76 3.50
C ARG A 140 1.98 17.67 2.85
N VAL A 141 1.51 18.69 2.14
CA VAL A 141 2.36 19.77 1.61
C VAL A 141 1.98 21.13 2.20
N PRO A 142 2.87 22.13 2.16
CA PRO A 142 2.56 23.47 2.65
C PRO A 142 1.31 24.06 2.00
N ASP A 143 0.50 24.69 2.84
CA ASP A 143 -0.71 25.39 2.43
C ASP A 143 -0.36 26.71 1.74
N THR A 144 -0.23 26.65 0.42
CA THR A 144 0.08 27.81 -0.44
C THR A 144 -0.85 27.79 -1.64
N ASP A 145 -1.16 28.97 -2.19
CA ASP A 145 -2.04 29.08 -3.36
C ASP A 145 -1.55 28.22 -4.53
N ARG A 146 -0.23 28.14 -4.73
CA ARG A 146 0.38 27.32 -5.79
C ARG A 146 0.15 25.83 -5.59
N ASN A 147 0.32 25.33 -4.36
CA ASN A 147 0.08 23.93 -4.06
C ASN A 147 -1.42 23.59 -4.10
N ARG A 148 -2.29 24.51 -3.65
CA ARG A 148 -3.75 24.35 -3.75
C ARG A 148 -4.24 24.32 -5.19
N ALA A 149 -3.71 25.18 -6.05
CA ALA A 149 -4.05 25.21 -7.46
C ALA A 149 -3.74 23.87 -8.16
N TRP A 150 -2.68 23.17 -7.73
CA TRP A 150 -2.30 21.88 -8.29
C TRP A 150 -3.05 20.70 -7.65
N LEU A 151 -3.12 20.62 -6.31
CA LEU A 151 -3.62 19.44 -5.59
C LEU A 151 -5.10 19.52 -5.19
N GLY A 152 -5.70 20.70 -5.30
CA GLY A 152 -7.04 20.99 -4.79
C GLY A 152 -7.08 21.14 -3.26
N SER A 153 -8.30 21.21 -2.73
CA SER A 153 -8.57 21.35 -1.30
C SER A 153 -9.16 20.06 -0.74
N PRO A 154 -8.69 19.55 0.41
CA PRO A 154 -9.35 18.43 1.09
C PRO A 154 -10.77 18.85 1.48
N GLY A 155 -11.76 18.00 1.22
CA GLY A 155 -13.18 18.30 1.47
C GLY A 155 -13.57 18.61 2.94
N HIS A 156 -12.64 18.52 3.89
CA HIS A 156 -12.89 18.76 5.32
C HIS A 156 -12.01 19.88 5.92
N GLY A 157 -11.33 20.69 5.09
CA GLY A 157 -10.32 21.64 5.56
C GLY A 157 -9.00 20.96 5.95
N GLY A 158 -7.87 21.62 5.71
CA GLY A 158 -6.53 21.08 6.00
C GLY A 158 -5.49 21.36 4.91
N TYR A 159 -4.26 20.88 5.16
CA TYR A 159 -3.15 20.93 4.19
C TYR A 159 -3.52 20.21 2.89
N PRO A 160 -3.09 20.72 1.72
CA PRO A 160 -3.18 19.96 0.47
C PRO A 160 -2.43 18.63 0.59
N LEU A 161 -2.93 17.60 -0.09
CA LEU A 161 -2.44 16.22 0.03
C LEU A 161 -1.96 15.72 -1.33
N VAL A 162 -0.78 15.07 -1.32
CA VAL A 162 -0.29 14.30 -2.46
C VAL A 162 -0.70 12.84 -2.28
N GLU A 163 -1.28 12.27 -3.33
CA GLU A 163 -1.47 10.84 -3.46
C GLU A 163 -0.23 10.20 -4.05
N LEU A 164 0.34 9.23 -3.35
CA LEU A 164 1.48 8.44 -3.79
C LEU A 164 1.03 7.00 -4.03
N MET A 165 1.15 6.52 -5.26
CA MET A 165 0.97 5.13 -5.66
C MET A 165 2.33 4.49 -5.89
N THR A 166 2.51 3.28 -5.39
CA THR A 166 3.77 2.54 -5.58
C THR A 166 3.51 1.11 -6.01
N LEU A 167 4.44 0.56 -6.80
CA LEU A 167 4.60 -0.87 -7.03
C LEU A 167 5.80 -1.32 -6.20
N VAL A 168 5.59 -2.27 -5.30
CA VAL A 168 6.59 -2.67 -4.29
C VAL A 168 6.84 -4.16 -4.37
N GLU A 169 8.09 -4.58 -4.29
CA GLU A 169 8.43 -5.98 -4.00
C GLU A 169 8.15 -6.28 -2.53
N THR A 170 7.26 -7.23 -2.23
CA THR A 170 6.79 -7.43 -0.85
C THR A 170 7.88 -7.97 0.08
N GLY A 171 8.78 -8.82 -0.42
CA GLY A 171 9.82 -9.47 0.40
C GLY A 171 10.95 -8.54 0.85
N THR A 172 11.37 -7.60 0.00
CA THR A 172 12.42 -6.61 0.36
C THR A 172 11.86 -5.25 0.74
N ARG A 173 10.60 -5.01 0.37
CA ARG A 173 9.94 -3.70 0.38
C ARG A 173 10.62 -2.67 -0.52
N ALA A 174 11.36 -3.13 -1.54
CA ALA A 174 11.94 -2.30 -2.58
C ALA A 174 10.86 -1.66 -3.44
N LEU A 175 11.08 -0.40 -3.86
CA LEU A 175 10.21 0.27 -4.79
C LEU A 175 10.58 -0.17 -6.23
N ILE A 176 9.64 -0.77 -6.95
CA ILE A 176 9.78 -1.07 -8.38
C ILE A 176 9.33 0.14 -9.21
N GLY A 177 8.30 0.85 -8.75
CA GLY A 177 7.77 2.03 -9.43
C GLY A 177 7.01 2.94 -8.48
N ALA A 178 6.97 4.23 -8.82
CA ALA A 178 6.21 5.23 -8.07
C ALA A 178 5.62 6.29 -9.00
N VAL A 179 4.39 6.70 -8.72
CA VAL A 179 3.76 7.88 -9.32
C VAL A 179 3.00 8.63 -8.23
N PHE A 180 2.90 9.94 -8.37
CA PHE A 180 2.18 10.76 -7.39
C PHE A 180 1.55 12.00 -8.00
N GLY A 181 0.59 12.59 -7.28
CA GLY A 181 -0.07 13.83 -7.67
C GLY A 181 -1.38 14.08 -6.93
N PRO A 182 -2.37 14.77 -7.54
CA PRO A 182 -3.65 15.09 -6.91
C PRO A 182 -4.49 13.85 -6.56
N THR A 183 -5.21 13.90 -5.44
CA THR A 183 -6.10 12.80 -5.00
C THR A 183 -7.33 12.59 -5.89
N SER A 184 -7.60 13.49 -6.85
CA SER A 184 -8.73 13.40 -7.77
C SER A 184 -8.57 12.29 -8.83
N GLU A 185 -7.34 11.88 -9.13
CA GLU A 185 -7.03 10.79 -10.07
C GLU A 185 -7.45 9.42 -9.49
N GLY A 186 -7.28 9.25 -8.18
CA GLY A 186 -7.57 8.03 -7.44
C GLY A 186 -6.58 6.89 -7.67
N GLU A 187 -6.56 5.96 -6.70
CA GLU A 187 -5.51 4.94 -6.60
C GLU A 187 -5.43 4.05 -7.85
N THR A 188 -6.57 3.61 -8.37
CA THR A 188 -6.59 2.78 -9.59
C THR A 188 -6.11 3.54 -10.82
N GLY A 189 -6.38 4.85 -10.92
CA GLY A 189 -5.88 5.70 -12.00
C GLY A 189 -4.35 5.74 -12.01
N TYR A 190 -3.76 5.99 -10.85
CA TYR A 190 -2.31 5.94 -10.70
C TYR A 190 -1.71 4.55 -10.89
N ALA A 191 -2.33 3.49 -10.38
CA ALA A 191 -1.80 2.13 -10.52
C ALA A 191 -1.71 1.71 -12.00
N ARG A 192 -2.67 2.14 -12.84
CA ARG A 192 -2.63 1.90 -14.30
C ARG A 192 -1.37 2.45 -14.96
N ARG A 193 -0.83 3.56 -14.47
CA ARG A 193 0.40 4.18 -15.01
C ARG A 193 1.65 3.35 -14.73
N LEU A 194 1.59 2.42 -13.77
CA LEU A 194 2.69 1.56 -13.38
C LEU A 194 2.58 0.13 -13.97
N LEU A 195 1.52 -0.19 -14.72
CA LEU A 195 1.31 -1.54 -15.26
C LEU A 195 2.42 -1.99 -16.21
N HIS A 196 3.05 -1.07 -16.94
CA HIS A 196 4.15 -1.37 -17.85
C HIS A 196 5.41 -1.93 -17.15
N LEU A 197 5.48 -1.85 -15.82
CA LEU A 197 6.56 -2.43 -15.00
C LEU A 197 6.29 -3.89 -14.62
N LEU A 198 5.08 -4.39 -14.86
CA LEU A 198 4.73 -5.77 -14.59
C LEU A 198 5.27 -6.69 -15.68
N THR A 199 5.80 -7.83 -15.26
CA THR A 199 6.35 -8.86 -16.13
C THR A 199 5.74 -10.23 -15.82
N SER A 200 5.89 -11.19 -16.74
CA SER A 200 5.26 -12.51 -16.62
C SER A 200 5.79 -13.39 -15.48
N ASP A 201 6.94 -13.03 -14.91
CA ASP A 201 7.52 -13.66 -13.72
C ASP A 201 7.05 -13.02 -12.40
N MET A 202 6.12 -12.05 -12.43
CA MET A 202 5.56 -11.42 -11.23
C MET A 202 4.19 -11.99 -10.83
N LEU A 203 3.94 -12.02 -9.53
CA LEU A 203 2.63 -12.23 -8.91
C LEU A 203 2.23 -10.96 -8.15
N VAL A 204 1.23 -10.25 -8.67
CA VAL A 204 0.74 -8.98 -8.14
C VAL A 204 -0.30 -9.22 -7.05
N LEU A 205 -0.06 -8.64 -5.88
CA LEU A 205 -0.96 -8.62 -4.74
C LEU A 205 -1.68 -7.26 -4.65
N TRP A 206 -2.99 -7.26 -4.41
CA TRP A 206 -3.74 -6.01 -4.23
C TRP A 206 -4.91 -6.17 -3.24
N ASP A 207 -5.34 -5.05 -2.65
CA ASP A 207 -6.55 -5.01 -1.81
C ASP A 207 -7.82 -4.77 -2.64
N LYS A 208 -9.00 -4.96 -2.01
CA LYS A 208 -10.34 -4.81 -2.59
C LYS A 208 -10.63 -3.48 -3.29
N GLY A 209 -9.79 -2.45 -3.11
CA GLY A 209 -9.87 -1.20 -3.87
C GLY A 209 -9.57 -1.37 -5.36
N PHE A 210 -8.85 -2.43 -5.75
CA PHE A 210 -8.42 -2.71 -7.13
C PHE A 210 -9.24 -3.80 -7.82
N ASP A 211 -10.44 -4.10 -7.34
CA ASP A 211 -11.27 -5.20 -7.87
C ASP A 211 -12.04 -4.86 -9.16
N GLY A 212 -11.65 -3.83 -9.91
CA GLY A 212 -12.29 -3.44 -11.18
C GLY A 212 -12.00 -4.42 -12.32
N ASN A 213 -12.99 -4.67 -13.21
CA ASN A 213 -12.84 -5.59 -14.35
C ASN A 213 -11.68 -5.17 -15.25
N ASP A 214 -11.65 -3.91 -15.65
CA ASP A 214 -10.65 -3.39 -16.59
C ASP A 214 -9.24 -3.45 -15.99
N PHE A 215 -9.11 -3.20 -14.68
CA PHE A 215 -7.82 -3.26 -14.01
C PHE A 215 -7.28 -4.69 -13.99
N LEU A 216 -8.11 -5.68 -13.64
CA LEU A 216 -7.72 -7.10 -13.70
C LEU A 216 -7.33 -7.52 -15.13
N ALA A 217 -8.11 -7.11 -16.13
CA ALA A 217 -7.81 -7.42 -17.53
C ALA A 217 -6.49 -6.80 -17.97
N GLN A 218 -6.23 -5.54 -17.61
CA GLN A 218 -4.98 -4.84 -17.92
C GLN A 218 -3.78 -5.46 -17.21
N VAL A 219 -3.90 -5.87 -15.94
CA VAL A 219 -2.84 -6.61 -15.24
C VAL A 219 -2.55 -7.92 -15.95
N THR A 220 -3.58 -8.70 -16.28
CA THR A 220 -3.42 -9.99 -16.97
C THR A 220 -2.79 -9.82 -18.35
N ALA A 221 -3.09 -8.72 -19.06
CA ALA A 221 -2.51 -8.41 -20.37
C ALA A 221 -1.00 -8.15 -20.33
N THR A 222 -0.42 -7.81 -19.17
CA THR A 222 1.04 -7.72 -18.99
C THR A 222 1.72 -9.10 -18.91
N GLY A 223 0.95 -10.18 -18.79
CA GLY A 223 1.43 -11.54 -18.54
C GLY A 223 1.69 -11.85 -17.07
N ALA A 224 1.68 -10.84 -16.19
CA ALA A 224 1.81 -11.04 -14.75
C ALA A 224 0.63 -11.84 -14.18
N GLN A 225 0.91 -12.60 -13.13
CA GLN A 225 -0.11 -13.29 -12.36
C GLN A 225 -0.69 -12.36 -11.30
N ALA A 226 -1.89 -12.69 -10.82
CA ALA A 226 -2.60 -11.89 -9.84
C ALA A 226 -3.07 -12.73 -8.64
N LEU A 227 -3.07 -12.13 -7.46
CA LEU A 227 -3.76 -12.60 -6.27
C LEU A 227 -4.28 -11.40 -5.47
N GLY A 228 -5.57 -11.13 -5.53
CA GLY A 228 -6.14 -9.94 -4.92
C GLY A 228 -7.46 -10.18 -4.22
N ARG A 229 -7.76 -9.35 -3.23
CA ARG A 229 -9.05 -9.41 -2.54
C ARG A 229 -10.15 -8.75 -3.37
N LEU A 230 -11.34 -9.34 -3.35
CA LEU A 230 -12.55 -8.79 -3.93
C LEU A 230 -13.43 -8.12 -2.87
N ARG A 231 -14.23 -7.14 -3.27
CA ARG A 231 -15.32 -6.65 -2.41
C ARG A 231 -16.34 -7.78 -2.16
N SER A 232 -16.88 -7.85 -0.96
CA SER A 232 -17.81 -8.93 -0.55
C SER A 232 -19.11 -8.98 -1.33
N ASN A 233 -19.55 -7.83 -1.87
CA ASN A 233 -20.76 -7.74 -2.70
C ASN A 233 -20.53 -8.16 -4.16
N ARG A 234 -19.28 -8.43 -4.55
CA ARG A 234 -18.94 -8.84 -5.90
C ARG A 234 -19.39 -10.27 -6.15
N ARG A 235 -20.15 -10.46 -7.23
CA ARG A 235 -20.62 -11.76 -7.67
C ARG A 235 -19.62 -12.38 -8.63
N THR A 236 -19.36 -13.65 -8.41
CA THR A 236 -18.43 -14.47 -9.18
C THR A 236 -19.14 -15.77 -9.54
N PRO A 237 -19.45 -16.03 -10.83
CA PRO A 237 -20.13 -17.25 -11.23
C PRO A 237 -19.25 -18.46 -10.89
N VAL A 238 -19.84 -19.50 -10.32
CA VAL A 238 -19.14 -20.76 -10.06
C VAL A 238 -19.19 -21.59 -11.35
N LEU A 239 -18.05 -21.69 -12.04
CA LEU A 239 -17.97 -22.46 -13.29
C LEU A 239 -17.54 -23.91 -13.04
N VAL A 240 -16.46 -24.09 -12.27
CA VAL A 240 -15.93 -25.42 -11.93
C VAL A 240 -15.44 -25.40 -10.49
N ARG A 241 -15.94 -26.31 -9.65
CA ARG A 241 -15.44 -26.52 -8.28
C ARG A 241 -14.12 -27.31 -8.32
N LEU A 242 -13.18 -26.95 -7.45
CA LEU A 242 -11.87 -27.59 -7.34
C LEU A 242 -11.76 -28.36 -6.02
N THR A 243 -10.85 -29.32 -5.97
CA THR A 243 -10.72 -30.28 -4.85
C THR A 243 -10.29 -29.65 -3.52
N ASP A 244 -9.81 -28.41 -3.52
CA ASP A 244 -9.40 -27.69 -2.31
C ASP A 244 -10.43 -26.63 -1.86
N GLY A 245 -11.68 -26.78 -2.30
CA GLY A 245 -12.82 -25.93 -1.92
C GLY A 245 -12.95 -24.63 -2.72
N SER A 246 -11.92 -24.24 -3.45
CA SER A 246 -11.96 -23.09 -4.38
C SER A 246 -12.72 -23.41 -5.68
N TYR A 247 -12.94 -22.41 -6.53
CA TYR A 247 -13.63 -22.62 -7.81
C TYR A 247 -13.13 -21.70 -8.94
N LEU A 248 -13.19 -22.17 -10.17
CA LEU A 248 -12.98 -21.37 -11.37
C LEU A 248 -14.19 -20.49 -11.64
N SER A 249 -13.92 -19.26 -12.07
CA SER A 249 -14.89 -18.20 -12.32
C SER A 249 -14.42 -17.30 -13.47
N MET A 250 -15.26 -16.33 -13.83
CA MET A 250 -14.96 -15.29 -14.80
C MET A 250 -15.27 -13.93 -14.19
N ILE A 251 -14.32 -13.01 -14.32
CA ILE A 251 -14.49 -11.61 -13.96
C ILE A 251 -14.33 -10.77 -15.21
N GLY A 252 -15.43 -10.18 -15.70
CA GLY A 252 -15.44 -9.59 -17.04
C GLY A 252 -15.07 -10.67 -18.06
N THR A 253 -13.96 -10.47 -18.77
CA THR A 253 -13.38 -11.43 -19.72
C THR A 253 -12.18 -12.21 -19.16
N SER A 254 -11.80 -11.95 -17.91
CA SER A 254 -10.62 -12.57 -17.30
C SER A 254 -10.98 -13.88 -16.57
N PRO A 255 -10.40 -15.03 -16.96
CA PRO A 255 -10.54 -16.27 -16.21
C PRO A 255 -9.79 -16.16 -14.90
N VAL A 256 -10.46 -16.51 -13.81
CA VAL A 256 -9.90 -16.45 -12.47
C VAL A 256 -10.32 -17.66 -11.67
N ARG A 257 -9.58 -17.92 -10.60
CA ARG A 257 -9.96 -18.81 -9.54
C ARG A 257 -10.31 -18.01 -8.30
N ILE A 258 -11.42 -18.36 -7.66
CA ILE A 258 -11.93 -17.70 -6.47
C ILE A 258 -11.72 -18.60 -5.26
N ILE A 259 -11.21 -18.00 -4.19
CA ILE A 259 -10.99 -18.63 -2.91
C ILE A 259 -11.78 -17.83 -1.87
N ASP A 260 -12.86 -18.41 -1.38
CA ASP A 260 -13.56 -17.92 -0.21
C ASP A 260 -12.92 -18.56 1.02
N ALA A 261 -12.46 -17.75 1.97
CA ALA A 261 -11.74 -18.22 3.13
C ALA A 261 -12.22 -17.52 4.40
N GLN A 262 -12.43 -18.33 5.43
CA GLN A 262 -12.63 -17.88 6.80
C GLN A 262 -11.29 -17.97 7.53
N ILE A 263 -10.88 -16.88 8.17
CA ILE A 263 -9.62 -16.76 8.89
C ILE A 263 -9.97 -16.49 10.35
N THR A 264 -9.74 -17.48 11.20
CA THR A 264 -9.88 -17.34 12.64
C THR A 264 -8.53 -17.01 13.24
N VAL A 265 -8.50 -15.93 14.03
CA VAL A 265 -7.29 -15.36 14.63
C VAL A 265 -7.40 -15.50 16.14
N THR A 266 -6.43 -16.18 16.73
CA THR A 266 -6.29 -16.28 18.19
C THR A 266 -5.13 -15.40 18.65
N CYS A 267 -5.39 -14.57 19.66
CA CYS A 267 -4.39 -13.67 20.25
C CYS A 267 -3.84 -14.23 21.57
N ALA A 268 -2.68 -13.73 21.97
CA ALA A 268 -2.00 -14.14 23.20
C ALA A 268 -2.78 -13.83 24.49
N ASP A 269 -3.75 -12.90 24.45
CA ASP A 269 -4.63 -12.60 25.58
C ASP A 269 -5.93 -13.43 25.58
N GLY A 270 -6.02 -14.43 24.70
CA GLY A 270 -7.21 -15.27 24.53
C GLY A 270 -8.28 -14.68 23.61
N THR A 271 -8.10 -13.45 23.09
CA THR A 271 -9.06 -12.88 22.13
C THR A 271 -9.11 -13.73 20.86
N VAL A 272 -10.31 -14.17 20.48
CA VAL A 272 -10.56 -14.88 19.23
C VAL A 272 -11.55 -14.08 18.39
N PHE A 273 -11.20 -13.85 17.12
CA PHE A 273 -12.12 -13.26 16.15
C PHE A 273 -11.95 -13.90 14.79
N THR A 274 -12.97 -13.77 13.96
CA THR A 274 -13.00 -14.37 12.63
C THR A 274 -13.22 -13.31 11.58
N GLY A 275 -12.42 -13.35 10.51
CA GLY A 275 -12.62 -12.55 9.30
C GLY A 275 -12.89 -13.43 8.09
N ALA A 276 -13.54 -12.87 7.06
CA ALA A 276 -13.76 -13.55 5.80
C ALA A 276 -13.10 -12.79 4.63
N TYR A 277 -12.32 -13.51 3.83
CA TYR A 277 -11.70 -13.02 2.60
C TYR A 277 -12.31 -13.75 1.40
N ARG A 278 -12.56 -12.99 0.34
CA ARG A 278 -12.80 -13.52 -1.01
C ARG A 278 -11.61 -13.09 -1.86
N LEU A 279 -10.75 -14.03 -2.23
CA LEU A 279 -9.59 -13.78 -3.07
C LEU A 279 -9.88 -14.23 -4.49
N ALA A 280 -9.37 -13.49 -5.47
CA ALA A 280 -9.31 -13.89 -6.87
C ALA A 280 -7.85 -14.04 -7.29
N THR A 281 -7.55 -15.09 -8.05
CA THR A 281 -6.22 -15.32 -8.59
C THR A 281 -6.26 -15.82 -10.03
N THR A 282 -5.25 -15.49 -10.82
CA THR A 282 -5.03 -16.09 -12.15
C THR A 282 -4.34 -17.46 -12.06
N LEU A 283 -3.82 -17.83 -10.88
CA LEU A 283 -3.21 -19.13 -10.60
C LEU A 283 -4.29 -20.22 -10.47
N SER A 284 -4.70 -20.79 -11.60
CA SER A 284 -5.85 -21.69 -11.71
C SER A 284 -5.61 -23.13 -11.22
N ASP A 285 -4.37 -23.62 -11.22
CA ASP A 285 -4.04 -24.99 -10.81
C ASP A 285 -4.03 -25.14 -9.27
N ALA A 286 -5.07 -25.78 -8.74
CA ALA A 286 -5.22 -26.04 -7.29
C ALA A 286 -4.18 -26.99 -6.70
N ARG A 287 -3.58 -27.88 -7.50
CA ARG A 287 -2.53 -28.78 -7.02
C ARG A 287 -1.21 -28.04 -6.90
N ARG A 288 -0.88 -27.20 -7.89
CA ARG A 288 0.35 -26.41 -7.89
C ARG A 288 0.28 -25.22 -6.94
N TYR A 289 -0.89 -24.62 -6.78
CA TYR A 289 -1.11 -23.44 -5.94
C TYR A 289 -2.31 -23.67 -4.99
N PRO A 290 -2.12 -24.43 -3.90
CA PRO A 290 -3.22 -24.72 -2.97
C PRO A 290 -3.86 -23.45 -2.38
N ALA A 291 -5.18 -23.46 -2.22
CA ALA A 291 -5.94 -22.31 -1.76
C ALA A 291 -5.44 -21.78 -0.40
N ALA A 292 -5.17 -22.67 0.56
CA ALA A 292 -4.63 -22.30 1.86
C ALA A 292 -3.27 -21.57 1.75
N ALA A 293 -2.38 -22.04 0.86
CA ALA A 293 -1.08 -21.40 0.65
C ALA A 293 -1.22 -19.99 0.04
N LEU A 294 -2.18 -19.78 -0.86
CA LEU A 294 -2.48 -18.46 -1.42
C LEU A 294 -3.10 -17.52 -0.37
N VAL A 295 -3.96 -18.02 0.51
CA VAL A 295 -4.49 -17.23 1.63
C VAL A 295 -3.36 -16.81 2.58
N SER A 296 -2.45 -17.72 2.93
CA SER A 296 -1.27 -17.40 3.73
C SER A 296 -0.36 -16.38 3.03
N LEU A 297 -0.12 -16.54 1.73
CA LEU A 297 0.68 -15.61 0.93
C LEU A 297 0.06 -14.21 0.89
N TYR A 298 -1.26 -14.11 0.80
CA TYR A 298 -1.94 -12.81 0.70
C TYR A 298 -1.61 -11.86 1.87
N HIS A 299 -1.21 -12.40 3.03
CA HIS A 299 -0.71 -11.59 4.14
C HIS A 299 0.54 -10.78 3.79
N GLN A 300 1.38 -11.22 2.84
CA GLN A 300 2.54 -10.49 2.35
C GLN A 300 2.18 -9.14 1.72
N ARG A 301 0.93 -8.94 1.28
CA ARG A 301 0.45 -7.62 0.83
C ARG A 301 0.61 -6.53 1.89
N TRP A 302 0.53 -6.89 3.17
CA TRP A 302 0.71 -5.94 4.28
C TRP A 302 2.15 -5.43 4.41
N GLU A 303 3.12 -6.07 3.76
CA GLU A 303 4.49 -5.56 3.71
C GLU A 303 4.57 -4.21 3.01
N HIS A 304 3.65 -3.94 2.08
CA HIS A 304 3.48 -2.63 1.46
C HIS A 304 3.15 -1.53 2.48
N GLU A 305 2.31 -1.80 3.49
CA GLU A 305 2.00 -0.83 4.53
C GLU A 305 3.27 -0.43 5.31
N SER A 306 4.23 -1.36 5.44
CA SER A 306 5.52 -1.11 6.09
C SER A 306 6.42 -0.18 5.25
N THR A 307 6.30 -0.19 3.92
CA THR A 307 6.93 0.80 3.02
C THR A 307 6.42 2.21 3.33
N TYR A 308 5.09 2.39 3.41
CA TYR A 308 4.51 3.70 3.74
C TYR A 308 4.76 4.12 5.18
N TYR A 309 4.88 3.18 6.11
CA TYR A 309 5.28 3.48 7.48
C TYR A 309 6.72 4.03 7.52
N ALA A 310 7.64 3.41 6.79
CA ALA A 310 9.02 3.89 6.69
C ALA A 310 9.08 5.31 6.09
N LEU A 311 8.41 5.54 4.96
CA LEU A 311 8.37 6.84 4.29
C LEU A 311 7.75 7.94 5.17
N ARG A 312 6.55 7.70 5.72
CA ARG A 312 5.78 8.76 6.41
C ARG A 312 6.13 8.94 7.87
N HIS A 313 6.45 7.86 8.58
CA HIS A 313 6.62 7.89 10.02
C HIS A 313 8.08 7.71 10.45
N THR A 314 8.84 6.84 9.78
CA THR A 314 10.24 6.62 10.19
C THR A 314 11.17 7.70 9.66
N ILE A 315 11.04 8.06 8.37
CA ILE A 315 11.79 9.18 7.78
C ILE A 315 11.10 10.49 8.16
N MET A 316 9.87 10.71 7.67
CA MET A 316 9.24 12.03 7.76
C MET A 316 8.66 12.37 9.14
N ASP A 317 8.47 11.40 10.03
CA ASP A 317 7.87 11.62 11.37
C ASP A 317 6.55 12.42 11.31
N GLY A 318 5.73 12.14 10.28
CA GLY A 318 4.47 12.84 10.03
C GLY A 318 4.61 14.31 9.60
N ARG A 319 5.81 14.82 9.30
CA ARG A 319 6.00 16.23 8.91
C ARG A 319 5.35 16.56 7.57
N VAL A 320 5.03 17.83 7.40
CA VAL A 320 4.64 18.43 6.12
C VAL A 320 5.91 18.57 5.27
N LEU A 321 5.82 18.36 3.95
CA LEU A 321 6.92 18.70 3.03
C LEU A 321 7.28 20.19 3.13
N ARG A 322 8.44 20.58 2.61
CA ARG A 322 9.00 21.94 2.83
C ARG A 322 8.65 22.92 1.71
N SER A 323 8.35 22.43 0.52
CA SER A 323 8.20 23.28 -0.68
C SER A 323 6.79 23.85 -0.85
N GLY A 324 6.72 25.18 -1.01
CA GLY A 324 5.50 25.92 -1.27
C GLY A 324 5.14 26.06 -2.76
N ASP A 325 5.67 25.21 -3.63
CA ASP A 325 5.34 25.18 -5.05
C ASP A 325 5.45 23.75 -5.61
N PRO A 326 4.69 23.41 -6.68
CA PRO A 326 4.64 22.06 -7.23
C PRO A 326 6.00 21.48 -7.64
N VAL A 327 6.87 22.27 -8.26
CA VAL A 327 8.20 21.80 -8.72
C VAL A 327 9.07 21.41 -7.52
N GLY A 328 9.05 22.21 -6.45
CA GLY A 328 9.75 21.87 -5.21
C GLY A 328 9.15 20.65 -4.50
N VAL A 329 7.83 20.45 -4.55
CA VAL A 329 7.16 19.26 -4.00
C VAL A 329 7.58 18.01 -4.77
N GLU A 330 7.58 18.05 -6.10
CA GLU A 330 8.07 16.94 -6.93
C GLU A 330 9.53 16.62 -6.62
N GLN A 331 10.40 17.63 -6.50
CA GLN A 331 11.80 17.45 -6.14
C GLN A 331 11.95 16.73 -4.79
N GLU A 332 11.18 17.14 -3.77
CA GLU A 332 11.22 16.50 -2.45
C GLU A 332 10.68 15.07 -2.47
N MET A 333 9.60 14.82 -3.20
CA MET A 333 9.01 13.48 -3.35
C MET A 333 10.00 12.51 -4.00
N TRP A 334 10.61 12.89 -5.13
CA TRP A 334 11.62 12.06 -5.78
C TRP A 334 12.87 11.85 -4.91
N SER A 335 13.30 12.88 -4.17
CA SER A 335 14.42 12.75 -3.21
C SER A 335 14.11 11.78 -2.08
N LEU A 336 12.89 11.82 -1.54
CA LEU A 336 12.44 10.92 -0.47
C LEU A 336 12.39 9.47 -0.93
N LEU A 337 11.85 9.22 -2.13
CA LEU A 337 11.75 7.89 -2.72
C LEU A 337 13.15 7.32 -3.05
N ALA A 338 14.04 8.15 -3.62
CA ALA A 338 15.42 7.77 -3.86
C ALA A 338 16.13 7.39 -2.55
N LEU A 339 16.07 8.25 -1.51
CA LEU A 339 16.68 7.94 -0.21
C LEU A 339 16.15 6.64 0.40
N TYR A 340 14.83 6.42 0.34
CA TYR A 340 14.22 5.18 0.81
C TYR A 340 14.82 3.96 0.10
N GLN A 341 14.94 4.03 -1.23
CA GLN A 341 15.50 2.96 -2.05
C GLN A 341 16.98 2.71 -1.76
N LEU A 342 17.78 3.75 -1.48
CA LEU A 342 19.18 3.61 -1.06
C LEU A 342 19.32 2.84 0.26
N LEU A 343 18.50 3.19 1.25
CA LEU A 343 18.47 2.47 2.52
C LEU A 343 18.06 1.01 2.33
N ARG A 344 17.08 0.74 1.46
CA ARG A 344 16.67 -0.64 1.12
C ARG A 344 17.77 -1.41 0.40
N THR A 345 18.51 -0.76 -0.50
CA THR A 345 19.66 -1.38 -1.19
C THR A 345 20.69 -1.86 -0.17
N ALA A 346 21.13 -0.99 0.74
CA ALA A 346 22.09 -1.37 1.78
C ALA A 346 21.56 -2.49 2.71
N MET A 347 20.26 -2.50 3.01
CA MET A 347 19.63 -3.55 3.83
C MET A 347 19.56 -4.90 3.09
N VAL A 348 19.26 -4.90 1.80
CA VAL A 348 19.19 -6.11 0.97
C VAL A 348 20.59 -6.67 0.75
N ASP A 349 21.57 -5.83 0.38
CA ASP A 349 22.99 -6.22 0.27
C ASP A 349 23.46 -6.92 1.56
N ALA A 350 23.09 -6.35 2.72
CA ALA A 350 23.42 -6.94 4.01
C ALA A 350 22.74 -8.30 4.23
N ALA A 351 21.44 -8.42 3.94
CA ALA A 351 20.71 -9.68 4.06
C ALA A 351 21.31 -10.78 3.15
N GLU A 352 21.62 -10.45 1.90
CA GLU A 352 22.17 -11.42 0.94
C GLU A 352 23.61 -11.83 1.26
N SER A 353 24.38 -10.99 1.95
CA SER A 353 25.71 -11.37 2.44
C SER A 353 25.70 -12.50 3.47
N ARG A 354 24.54 -12.80 4.08
CA ARG A 354 24.38 -13.89 5.05
C ARG A 354 23.26 -14.85 4.60
N PRO A 355 23.59 -16.03 4.03
CA PRO A 355 22.62 -16.98 3.52
C PRO A 355 21.46 -17.28 4.48
N GLY A 356 20.24 -17.31 3.95
CA GLY A 356 19.02 -17.56 4.72
C GLY A 356 18.51 -16.38 5.55
N THR A 357 19.15 -15.20 5.47
CA THR A 357 18.64 -14.00 6.15
C THR A 357 17.47 -13.41 5.37
N ASP A 358 16.33 -13.33 6.03
CA ASP A 358 15.14 -12.67 5.49
C ASP A 358 15.29 -11.13 5.60
N PRO A 359 15.20 -10.38 4.48
CA PRO A 359 15.22 -8.91 4.48
C PRO A 359 14.19 -8.27 5.41
N ASP A 360 13.08 -8.95 5.73
CA ASP A 360 12.08 -8.46 6.68
C ASP A 360 12.62 -8.24 8.09
N ARG A 361 13.68 -8.96 8.45
CA ARG A 361 14.35 -8.84 9.75
C ARG A 361 15.29 -7.64 9.83
N CYS A 362 15.63 -7.03 8.70
CA CYS A 362 16.52 -5.89 8.65
C CYS A 362 15.80 -4.64 9.18
N GLY A 363 16.32 -4.05 10.27
CA GLY A 363 15.70 -2.89 10.91
C GLY A 363 15.90 -1.59 10.13
N PHE A 364 14.84 -1.05 9.53
CA PHE A 364 14.90 0.19 8.76
C PHE A 364 15.38 1.39 9.61
N THR A 365 14.98 1.48 10.87
CA THR A 365 15.45 2.53 11.79
C THR A 365 16.97 2.44 12.04
N ILE A 366 17.52 1.22 12.14
CA ILE A 366 18.97 1.02 12.30
C ILE A 366 19.70 1.52 11.06
N ALA A 367 19.21 1.16 9.86
CA ALA A 367 19.79 1.62 8.61
C ALA A 367 19.74 3.15 8.49
N LEU A 368 18.59 3.76 8.78
CA LEU A 368 18.39 5.22 8.75
C LEU A 368 19.31 5.96 9.72
N GLN A 369 19.38 5.53 10.98
CA GLN A 369 20.22 6.20 11.98
C GLN A 369 21.70 6.02 11.67
N THR A 370 22.12 4.81 11.25
CA THR A 370 23.51 4.56 10.85
C THR A 370 23.89 5.41 9.63
N ALA A 371 23.00 5.55 8.63
CA ALA A 371 23.24 6.42 7.48
C ALA A 371 23.42 7.89 7.89
N ARG A 372 22.62 8.40 8.84
CA ARG A 372 22.79 9.76 9.38
C ARG A 372 24.17 9.93 10.02
N ASP A 373 24.63 8.95 10.78
CA ASP A 373 25.97 8.97 11.37
C ASP A 373 27.07 8.93 10.30
N GLN A 374 26.93 8.08 9.27
CA GLN A 374 27.91 8.02 8.16
C GLN A 374 28.01 9.35 7.42
N VAL A 375 26.87 10.02 7.18
CA VAL A 375 26.85 11.37 6.59
C VAL A 375 27.58 12.37 7.47
N ILE A 376 27.23 12.46 8.76
CA ILE A 376 27.83 13.42 9.70
C ILE A 376 29.34 13.25 9.78
N GLN A 377 29.80 12.00 9.73
CA GLN A 377 31.21 11.66 9.87
C GLN A 377 31.99 11.69 8.55
N ALA A 378 31.35 12.01 7.41
CA ALA A 378 31.92 11.86 6.07
C ALA A 378 32.59 10.48 5.87
N ALA A 379 31.96 9.43 6.42
CA ALA A 379 32.56 8.11 6.53
C ALA A 379 32.17 7.24 5.34
N GLY A 380 33.13 6.50 4.79
CA GLY A 380 32.87 5.56 3.69
C GLY A 380 32.47 6.22 2.38
N VAL A 381 32.81 7.50 2.17
CA VAL A 381 32.41 8.26 0.97
C VAL A 381 33.08 7.71 -0.29
N ILE A 382 34.40 7.50 -0.23
CA ILE A 382 35.17 6.80 -1.25
C ILE A 382 35.83 5.61 -0.53
N VAL A 383 35.50 4.40 -0.95
CA VAL A 383 36.06 3.15 -0.40
C VAL A 383 36.53 2.25 -1.53
N ASP A 384 37.62 1.53 -1.31
CA ASP A 384 38.03 0.43 -2.19
C ASP A 384 36.97 -0.68 -2.10
N ALA A 385 36.61 -1.27 -3.26
CA ALA A 385 35.45 -2.13 -3.48
C ALA A 385 35.43 -3.50 -2.75
N THR A 386 36.12 -3.62 -1.62
CA THR A 386 36.37 -4.89 -0.91
C THR A 386 35.33 -5.22 0.16
N ASP A 387 34.48 -4.27 0.56
CA ASP A 387 33.47 -4.46 1.60
C ASP A 387 32.05 -4.15 1.10
N PRO A 388 31.36 -5.12 0.48
CA PRO A 388 30.01 -4.93 -0.02
C PRO A 388 28.96 -4.81 1.10
N VAL A 389 29.27 -5.11 2.36
CA VAL A 389 28.28 -4.99 3.45
C VAL A 389 28.29 -3.60 4.07
N GLY A 390 29.47 -3.01 4.20
CA GLY A 390 29.64 -1.70 4.80
C GLY A 390 29.19 -1.62 6.28
N THR A 391 29.30 -0.44 6.87
CA THR A 391 28.91 -0.16 8.26
C THR A 391 27.41 -0.22 8.44
N ILE A 392 26.62 0.27 7.49
CA ILE A 392 25.15 0.21 7.56
C ILE A 392 24.71 -1.25 7.62
N GLY A 393 25.19 -2.08 6.68
CA GLY A 393 24.86 -3.50 6.65
C GLY A 393 25.32 -4.25 7.89
N ARG A 394 26.54 -3.98 8.39
CA ARG A 394 27.04 -4.60 9.64
C ARG A 394 26.15 -4.28 10.83
N ARG A 395 25.72 -3.03 11.00
CA ARG A 395 24.84 -2.63 12.11
C ARG A 395 23.48 -3.29 12.00
N VAL A 396 22.94 -3.40 10.78
CA VAL A 396 21.68 -4.12 10.51
C VAL A 396 21.82 -5.60 10.87
N LEU A 397 22.88 -6.27 10.42
CA LEU A 397 23.13 -7.69 10.69
C LEU A 397 23.39 -7.99 12.17
N ALA A 398 24.05 -7.08 12.88
CA ALA A 398 24.30 -7.21 14.31
C ALA A 398 23.02 -7.09 15.17
N ALA A 399 21.96 -6.50 14.62
CA ALA A 399 20.70 -6.22 15.32
C ALA A 399 19.48 -6.64 14.49
N LEU A 400 19.55 -7.80 13.84
CA LEU A 400 18.42 -8.39 13.13
C LEU A 400 17.24 -8.56 14.08
N LEU A 401 16.08 -8.08 13.65
CA LEU A 401 14.82 -8.27 14.36
C LEU A 401 14.50 -9.78 14.46
N PRO A 402 13.76 -10.24 15.49
CA PRO A 402 13.23 -11.59 15.50
C PRO A 402 12.31 -11.80 14.29
N SER A 403 12.08 -13.05 13.91
CA SER A 403 11.06 -13.37 12.89
C SER A 403 9.74 -12.66 13.24
N ARG A 404 9.18 -11.94 12.27
CA ARG A 404 8.04 -11.05 12.51
C ARG A 404 6.87 -11.85 13.04
N ARG A 405 6.47 -11.58 14.28
CA ARG A 405 5.26 -12.17 14.88
C ARG A 405 4.04 -11.40 14.36
N PRO A 406 3.00 -12.06 13.82
CA PRO A 406 1.79 -11.36 13.41
C PRO A 406 1.17 -10.70 14.64
N ARG A 407 0.69 -9.46 14.47
CA ARG A 407 -0.02 -8.72 15.52
C ARG A 407 -1.26 -8.10 14.94
N VAL A 408 -2.27 -7.93 15.79
CA VAL A 408 -3.54 -7.32 15.38
C VAL A 408 -4.10 -6.44 16.48
N SER A 409 -4.82 -5.40 16.07
CA SER A 409 -5.68 -4.58 16.90
C SER A 409 -6.82 -4.03 16.06
N THR A 410 -7.86 -3.52 16.69
CA THR A 410 -8.91 -2.77 16.01
C THR A 410 -8.28 -1.56 15.29
N ARG A 411 -8.74 -1.29 14.06
CA ARG A 411 -8.32 -0.10 13.30
C ARG A 411 -9.13 1.09 13.80
N LYS A 412 -8.66 1.73 14.87
CA LYS A 412 -9.21 2.98 15.41
C LYS A 412 -8.12 4.04 15.51
N VAL A 413 -8.40 5.23 14.98
CA VAL A 413 -7.52 6.40 15.12
C VAL A 413 -8.20 7.41 16.02
N LYS A 414 -7.48 7.96 17.00
CA LYS A 414 -7.95 9.05 17.86
C LYS A 414 -7.95 10.39 17.11
N SER A 415 -8.57 10.45 15.95
CA SER A 415 -8.71 11.65 15.14
C SER A 415 -10.15 11.76 14.67
N PRO A 416 -10.90 12.81 15.07
CA PRO A 416 -12.33 12.92 14.77
C PRO A 416 -12.63 13.06 13.27
N ILE A 417 -11.67 13.54 12.48
CA ILE A 417 -11.77 13.69 11.02
C ILE A 417 -11.36 12.43 10.24
N SER A 418 -10.92 11.38 10.93
CA SER A 418 -10.56 10.11 10.30
C SER A 418 -11.81 9.31 9.98
N ARG A 419 -11.83 8.63 8.82
CA ARG A 419 -12.86 7.60 8.51
C ARG A 419 -12.81 6.41 9.47
N TYR A 420 -11.75 6.31 10.28
CA TYR A 420 -11.53 5.28 11.29
C TYR A 420 -11.59 5.86 12.71
N ASN A 421 -12.38 6.92 12.93
CA ASN A 421 -12.55 7.58 14.22
C ASN A 421 -13.35 6.71 15.23
N GLU A 422 -14.16 5.79 14.72
CA GLU A 422 -14.99 4.88 15.49
C GLU A 422 -14.40 3.48 15.63
N ARG A 423 -14.79 2.79 16.72
CA ARG A 423 -14.45 1.39 16.93
C ARG A 423 -15.39 0.53 16.10
N HIS A 424 -14.83 -0.25 15.18
CA HIS A 424 -15.57 -1.34 14.57
C HIS A 424 -15.65 -2.49 15.59
N ASN A 425 -16.86 -2.90 15.99
CA ASN A 425 -17.07 -4.06 16.85
C ASN A 425 -16.89 -5.36 16.06
N ASP A 426 -15.68 -5.57 15.54
CA ASP A 426 -15.28 -6.72 14.70
C ASP A 426 -14.56 -7.82 15.48
N GLY A 427 -14.60 -7.76 16.82
CA GLY A 427 -13.98 -8.72 17.74
C GLY A 427 -12.48 -8.55 17.94
N ARG A 428 -11.82 -7.62 17.23
CA ARG A 428 -10.38 -7.39 17.41
C ARG A 428 -10.06 -6.73 18.76
N PRO A 429 -8.88 -7.02 19.34
CA PRO A 429 -8.46 -6.38 20.59
C PRO A 429 -8.20 -4.88 20.38
N ASP A 430 -8.44 -4.06 21.41
CA ASP A 430 -8.25 -2.61 21.31
C ASP A 430 -6.77 -2.20 21.26
N HIS A 431 -5.90 -3.01 21.86
CA HIS A 431 -4.46 -2.84 21.83
C HIS A 431 -3.80 -3.87 20.93
N SER A 432 -2.60 -3.56 20.42
CA SER A 432 -1.84 -4.51 19.59
C SER A 432 -1.53 -5.77 20.40
N ARG A 433 -2.04 -6.91 19.94
CA ARG A 433 -1.78 -8.23 20.52
C ARG A 433 -1.06 -9.11 19.54
N THR A 434 -0.16 -9.95 20.07
CA THR A 434 0.48 -11.01 19.31
C THR A 434 -0.55 -12.07 18.94
N VAL A 435 -0.56 -12.45 17.67
CA VAL A 435 -1.32 -13.59 17.17
C VAL A 435 -0.57 -14.87 17.51
N THR A 436 -1.25 -15.83 18.14
CA THR A 436 -0.71 -17.13 18.54
C THR A 436 -1.13 -18.26 17.60
N SER A 437 -2.32 -18.19 17.01
CA SER A 437 -2.76 -19.10 15.95
C SER A 437 -3.52 -18.38 14.84
N LEU A 438 -3.41 -18.91 13.63
CA LEU A 438 -4.18 -18.53 12.45
C LEU A 438 -4.73 -19.79 11.81
N ASP A 439 -6.05 -19.97 11.91
CA ASP A 439 -6.75 -21.10 11.32
C ASP A 439 -7.46 -20.63 10.04
N VAL A 440 -7.07 -21.23 8.91
CA VAL A 440 -7.61 -20.89 7.59
C VAL A 440 -8.51 -22.01 7.11
N SER A 441 -9.79 -21.71 6.99
CA SER A 441 -10.79 -22.62 6.43
C SER A 441 -11.23 -22.12 5.07
N VAL A 442 -10.93 -22.89 4.02
CA VAL A 442 -11.45 -22.62 2.67
C VAL A 442 -12.91 -23.04 2.64
N LEU A 443 -13.77 -22.12 2.23
CA LEU A 443 -15.21 -22.32 2.17
C LEU A 443 -15.59 -22.79 0.78
N GLU A 444 -16.29 -23.91 0.71
CA GLU A 444 -16.91 -24.32 -0.54
C GLU A 444 -17.95 -23.28 -0.99
N PRO A 445 -18.07 -23.02 -2.31
CA PRO A 445 -19.11 -22.13 -2.80
C PRO A 445 -20.48 -22.68 -2.40
N SER A 446 -21.30 -21.84 -1.77
CA SER A 446 -22.69 -22.18 -1.51
C SER A 446 -23.40 -22.53 -2.81
N GLU A 447 -24.38 -23.44 -2.75
CA GLU A 447 -25.17 -23.79 -3.93
C GLU A 447 -25.72 -22.52 -4.60
N PRO A 448 -25.74 -22.46 -5.94
CA PRO A 448 -26.29 -21.31 -6.63
C PRO A 448 -27.73 -21.14 -6.16
N ARG A 449 -27.99 -20.04 -5.43
CA ARG A 449 -29.36 -19.67 -5.05
C ARG A 449 -30.21 -19.65 -6.32
N PRO A 450 -31.46 -20.18 -6.27
CA PRO A 450 -32.29 -20.35 -7.45
C PRO A 450 -32.32 -19.07 -8.28
N ALA A 451 -32.19 -19.22 -9.61
CA ALA A 451 -32.32 -18.11 -10.52
C ALA A 451 -33.68 -17.44 -10.27
N LEU A 452 -33.66 -16.15 -9.91
CA LEU A 452 -34.89 -15.40 -9.76
C LEU A 452 -35.54 -15.27 -11.15
N PRO A 453 -36.87 -15.36 -11.24
CA PRO A 453 -37.57 -15.28 -12.51
C PRO A 453 -37.32 -13.93 -13.19
N THR A 454 -37.25 -13.94 -14.53
CA THR A 454 -37.05 -12.76 -15.38
C THR A 454 -38.36 -12.05 -15.71
N ALA A 455 -39.50 -12.74 -15.56
CA ALA A 455 -40.84 -12.18 -15.69
C ALA A 455 -41.69 -12.58 -14.48
N SER A 456 -42.52 -11.67 -13.99
CA SER A 456 -43.47 -11.97 -12.91
C SER A 456 -44.69 -12.64 -13.53
N ARG A 457 -45.12 -13.77 -12.98
CA ARG A 457 -46.37 -14.44 -13.38
C ARG A 457 -47.54 -13.48 -13.24
N ASP A 458 -48.33 -13.33 -14.30
CA ASP A 458 -49.58 -12.59 -14.25
C ASP A 458 -50.62 -13.37 -13.44
N ASP A 459 -51.09 -12.79 -12.35
CA ASP A 459 -52.03 -13.38 -11.40
C ASP A 459 -53.37 -12.62 -11.34
N ARG A 460 -53.64 -11.71 -12.31
CA ARG A 460 -54.87 -10.90 -12.33
C ARG A 460 -56.15 -11.74 -12.35
N HIS A 461 -56.11 -12.91 -13.00
CA HIS A 461 -57.22 -13.85 -13.10
C HIS A 461 -57.13 -15.03 -12.13
N ALA A 462 -56.13 -15.06 -11.26
CA ALA A 462 -56.00 -16.11 -10.25
C ALA A 462 -57.04 -15.94 -9.13
N ALA A 463 -57.43 -17.06 -8.53
CA ALA A 463 -58.29 -17.07 -7.35
C ALA A 463 -57.66 -16.23 -6.22
N PRO A 464 -58.44 -15.56 -5.35
CA PRO A 464 -57.91 -14.64 -4.36
C PRO A 464 -56.75 -15.19 -3.52
N ALA A 465 -56.85 -16.43 -3.03
CA ALA A 465 -55.80 -17.10 -2.25
C ALA A 465 -54.51 -17.39 -3.04
N GLU A 466 -54.61 -17.53 -4.36
CA GLU A 466 -53.47 -17.78 -5.25
C GLU A 466 -52.81 -16.49 -5.74
N ARG A 467 -53.45 -15.33 -5.51
CA ARG A 467 -52.84 -14.04 -5.84
C ARG A 467 -51.60 -13.80 -5.00
N ARG A 468 -50.59 -13.27 -5.65
CA ARG A 468 -49.26 -12.99 -5.13
C ARG A 468 -49.31 -12.21 -3.81
N ARG A 469 -50.20 -11.23 -3.68
CA ARG A 469 -50.39 -10.48 -2.44
C ARG A 469 -50.74 -11.39 -1.25
N HIS A 470 -51.73 -12.26 -1.39
CA HIS A 470 -52.18 -13.13 -0.30
C HIS A 470 -51.15 -14.20 0.02
N ARG A 471 -50.53 -14.80 -1.00
CA ARG A 471 -49.43 -15.77 -0.80
C ARG A 471 -48.25 -15.16 -0.05
N ILE A 472 -47.81 -13.96 -0.41
CA ILE A 472 -46.67 -13.30 0.26
C ILE A 472 -47.05 -12.86 1.69
N LEU A 473 -48.25 -12.31 1.90
CA LEU A 473 -48.67 -11.95 3.26
C LEU A 473 -48.79 -13.19 4.16
N ALA A 474 -49.33 -14.30 3.66
CA ALA A 474 -49.37 -15.57 4.39
C ALA A 474 -47.97 -16.06 4.76
N LEU A 475 -47.00 -16.02 3.85
CA LEU A 475 -45.59 -16.37 4.14
C LEU A 475 -44.98 -15.47 5.22
N LEU A 476 -45.31 -14.19 5.20
CA LEU A 476 -44.81 -13.24 6.20
C LEU A 476 -45.47 -13.48 7.57
N GLU A 477 -46.73 -13.95 7.59
CA GLU A 477 -47.47 -14.32 8.80
C GLU A 477 -47.10 -15.70 9.36
N GLU A 478 -46.54 -16.61 8.56
CA GLU A 478 -46.01 -17.90 9.04
C GLU A 478 -44.86 -17.72 10.05
N ASP A 479 -44.07 -16.64 9.90
CA ASP A 479 -43.05 -16.23 10.85
C ASP A 479 -43.08 -14.70 11.03
N PRO A 480 -44.00 -14.19 11.87
CA PRO A 480 -44.29 -12.75 11.96
C PRO A 480 -43.14 -11.92 12.50
N THR A 481 -42.17 -12.56 13.15
CA THR A 481 -40.99 -11.94 13.76
C THR A 481 -39.78 -11.97 12.83
N ARG A 482 -39.80 -12.78 11.77
CA ARG A 482 -38.67 -12.89 10.86
C ARG A 482 -38.52 -11.66 9.98
N LEU A 483 -37.28 -11.21 9.85
CA LEU A 483 -36.90 -10.16 8.91
C LEU A 483 -36.72 -10.76 7.51
N TRP A 484 -37.67 -10.47 6.64
CA TRP A 484 -37.68 -10.93 5.26
C TRP A 484 -36.97 -9.95 4.33
N ARG A 485 -36.12 -10.47 3.44
CA ARG A 485 -35.57 -9.70 2.31
C ARG A 485 -36.41 -9.97 1.06
N PRO A 486 -36.63 -8.97 0.20
CA PRO A 486 -37.33 -9.14 -1.08
C PRO A 486 -36.79 -10.28 -1.93
N ARG A 487 -35.47 -10.50 -1.89
CA ARG A 487 -34.82 -11.59 -2.61
C ARG A 487 -35.21 -12.97 -2.10
N ASP A 488 -35.35 -13.14 -0.79
CA ASP A 488 -35.66 -14.44 -0.20
C ASP A 488 -37.12 -14.81 -0.48
N ILE A 489 -38.02 -13.82 -0.45
CA ILE A 489 -39.43 -13.98 -0.86
C ILE A 489 -39.53 -14.29 -2.36
N ALA A 490 -38.81 -13.56 -3.22
CA ALA A 490 -38.81 -13.80 -4.65
C ALA A 490 -38.26 -15.19 -5.02
N ALA A 491 -37.24 -15.66 -4.29
CA ALA A 491 -36.69 -17.00 -4.45
C ALA A 491 -37.65 -18.10 -3.95
N HIS A 492 -38.38 -17.84 -2.85
CA HIS A 492 -39.36 -18.77 -2.29
C HIS A 492 -40.51 -19.05 -3.26
N PHE A 493 -41.06 -18.01 -3.91
CA PHE A 493 -42.18 -18.18 -4.84
C PHE A 493 -41.78 -18.53 -6.27
N GLY A 494 -40.56 -18.17 -6.69
CA GLY A 494 -40.02 -18.52 -8.01
C GLY A 494 -40.77 -17.91 -9.20
N ASP A 495 -41.80 -17.07 -8.97
CA ASP A 495 -42.70 -16.53 -9.99
C ASP A 495 -42.83 -14.98 -9.96
N VAL A 496 -41.99 -14.29 -9.18
CA VAL A 496 -41.97 -12.82 -9.07
C VAL A 496 -40.55 -12.26 -9.27
N THR A 497 -40.39 -11.27 -10.16
CA THR A 497 -39.10 -10.59 -10.34
C THR A 497 -38.70 -9.81 -9.09
N LEU A 498 -37.38 -9.66 -8.88
CA LEU A 498 -36.86 -8.93 -7.72
C LEU A 498 -37.33 -7.47 -7.67
N ASP A 499 -37.37 -6.79 -8.82
CA ASP A 499 -37.85 -5.40 -8.91
C ASP A 499 -39.34 -5.28 -8.53
N THR A 500 -40.16 -6.20 -9.04
CA THR A 500 -41.59 -6.25 -8.68
C THR A 500 -41.76 -6.48 -7.19
N MET A 501 -40.94 -7.36 -6.59
CA MET A 501 -40.95 -7.64 -5.16
C MET A 501 -40.59 -6.41 -4.33
N TYR A 502 -39.53 -5.68 -4.71
CA TYR A 502 -39.15 -4.43 -4.03
C TYR A 502 -40.27 -3.38 -4.07
N ARG A 503 -40.89 -3.18 -5.24
CA ARG A 503 -42.00 -2.23 -5.40
C ARG A 503 -43.22 -2.62 -4.58
N GLN A 504 -43.59 -3.91 -4.60
CA GLN A 504 -44.77 -4.39 -3.87
C GLN A 504 -44.60 -4.31 -2.36
N LEU A 505 -43.48 -4.78 -1.83
CA LEU A 505 -43.21 -4.72 -0.39
C LEU A 505 -43.09 -3.27 0.11
N SER A 506 -42.49 -2.37 -0.68
CA SER A 506 -42.46 -0.95 -0.33
C SER A 506 -43.86 -0.34 -0.28
N ARG A 507 -44.68 -0.62 -1.30
CA ARG A 507 -46.08 -0.14 -1.35
C ARG A 507 -46.93 -0.69 -0.19
N TRP A 508 -46.73 -1.96 0.17
CA TRP A 508 -47.45 -2.57 1.29
C TRP A 508 -46.98 -2.05 2.64
N ALA A 509 -45.70 -1.72 2.78
CA ALA A 509 -45.20 -1.05 3.97
C ALA A 509 -45.76 0.37 4.11
N GLU A 510 -45.84 1.12 3.00
CA GLU A 510 -46.46 2.45 2.97
C GLU A 510 -47.95 2.41 3.30
N SER A 511 -48.66 1.36 2.87
CA SER A 511 -50.08 1.18 3.19
C SER A 511 -50.34 0.52 4.56
N GLY A 512 -49.30 0.29 5.37
CA GLY A 512 -49.42 -0.29 6.70
C GLY A 512 -49.77 -1.79 6.77
N LEU A 513 -49.63 -2.52 5.66
CA LEU A 513 -49.92 -3.97 5.61
C LEU A 513 -48.78 -4.82 6.16
N ILE A 514 -47.55 -4.29 6.13
CA ILE A 514 -46.32 -4.88 6.68
C ILE A 514 -45.45 -3.74 7.20
N HIS A 515 -44.36 -4.05 7.91
CA HIS A 515 -43.45 -3.04 8.44
C HIS A 515 -42.07 -3.12 7.79
N LYS A 516 -41.52 -1.97 7.42
CA LYS A 516 -40.15 -1.85 6.89
C LYS A 516 -39.22 -1.39 8.00
N ILE A 517 -38.28 -2.25 8.38
CA ILE A 517 -37.36 -2.02 9.52
C ILE A 517 -36.02 -1.43 9.06
N GLY A 518 -35.65 -1.62 7.79
CA GLY A 518 -34.42 -1.09 7.23
C GLY A 518 -34.37 -1.22 5.71
N PRO A 519 -33.23 -0.87 5.07
CA PRO A 519 -33.06 -1.00 3.64
C PRO A 519 -33.25 -2.44 3.14
N GLY A 520 -34.42 -2.70 2.55
CA GLY A 520 -34.78 -4.02 2.01
C GLY A 520 -35.07 -5.09 3.07
N LEU A 521 -35.53 -4.70 4.26
CA LEU A 521 -35.94 -5.60 5.34
C LEU A 521 -37.38 -5.32 5.75
N TYR A 522 -38.23 -6.36 5.72
CA TYR A 522 -39.67 -6.29 5.97
C TYR A 522 -40.11 -7.36 6.97
N THR A 523 -41.19 -7.11 7.70
CA THR A 523 -41.77 -8.02 8.71
C THR A 523 -43.29 -7.86 8.76
N ALA A 524 -44.02 -8.89 9.20
CA ALA A 524 -45.49 -8.83 9.33
C ALA A 524 -45.91 -8.04 10.57
N THR A 525 -45.18 -8.17 11.68
CA THR A 525 -45.49 -7.47 12.94
C THR A 525 -44.54 -6.31 13.21
N PRO A 526 -44.98 -5.27 13.94
CA PRO A 526 -44.09 -4.18 14.36
C PRO A 526 -42.96 -4.76 15.20
N TRP A 527 -41.71 -4.51 14.78
CA TRP A 527 -40.56 -4.91 15.58
C TRP A 527 -40.38 -3.95 16.75
N SER A 528 -40.70 -4.39 17.97
CA SER A 528 -40.34 -3.68 19.19
C SER A 528 -38.96 -4.15 19.64
N PRO A 529 -37.92 -3.29 19.69
CA PRO A 529 -36.68 -3.67 20.34
C PRO A 529 -36.99 -3.93 21.82
N THR A 530 -36.69 -5.13 22.32
CA THR A 530 -36.69 -5.39 23.76
C THR A 530 -35.73 -4.39 24.41
N PRO A 531 -36.16 -3.57 25.38
CA PRO A 531 -35.23 -2.74 26.11
C PRO A 531 -34.22 -3.66 26.81
N LEU A 532 -32.93 -3.40 26.60
CA LEU A 532 -31.84 -4.05 27.31
C LEU A 532 -32.06 -3.82 28.82
N GLN A 533 -32.22 -4.91 29.58
CA GLN A 533 -31.99 -4.89 31.03
C GLN A 533 -30.49 -4.96 31.31
#